data_AF-A0A1M5ELA3-F1
#
_entry.id   AF-A0A1M5ELA3-F1
#
_cell.length_a   1.000
_cell.length_b   1.000
_cell.length_c   1.000
_cell.angle_alpha   90.00
_cell.angle_beta   90.00
_cell.angle_gamma   90.00
#
_symmetry.space_group_name_H-M   'P 1'
#
loop_
_entity.id
_entity.type
_entity.pdbx_description
1 polymer ?
#
loop_
_entity_poly.entity_id
_entity_poly.type
_entity_poly.pdbx_seq_one_letter_code
_entity_poly.pdbx_strand_id
1 'polypeptide(L)'
;MNCRKMEQQVWPKEQILSILKNEVVLISLYVDDKRPLPAGEEIESKLRPGKQLKYVGQKWSEFQTIKYKANAQPFYVLSDHEGENLIDPVGYTPDVEEYHSWLKAGLANFKK
;
A
#
# COMPACT_ATOMS: atom_id res chain seq x y z
N MET A 1 10.26 -13.23 2.81
CA MET A 1 8.99 -12.48 2.77
C MET A 1 8.78 -11.94 1.37
N ASN A 2 7.56 -11.98 0.84
CA ASN A 2 7.26 -11.60 -0.55
C ASN A 2 7.49 -10.10 -0.84
N CYS A 3 7.32 -9.20 0.15
CA CYS A 3 7.62 -7.76 -0.01
C CYS A 3 9.09 -7.51 -0.38
N ARG A 4 10.02 -8.14 0.36
CA ARG A 4 11.47 -8.01 0.09
C ARG A 4 11.85 -8.51 -1.32
N LYS A 5 11.14 -9.52 -1.84
CA LYS A 5 11.38 -10.01 -3.21
C LYS A 5 11.00 -8.95 -4.23
N MET A 6 9.86 -8.28 -4.08
CA MET A 6 9.47 -7.17 -4.93
C MET A 6 10.51 -6.04 -4.89
N GLU A 7 10.93 -5.62 -3.70
CA GLU A 7 11.92 -4.56 -3.49
C GLU A 7 13.30 -4.88 -4.09
N GLN A 8 13.69 -6.15 -4.12
CA GLN A 8 15.01 -6.58 -4.61
C GLN A 8 15.01 -6.94 -6.09
N GLN A 9 13.88 -7.43 -6.64
CA GLN A 9 13.83 -8.03 -7.97
C GLN A 9 13.05 -7.20 -8.98
N VAL A 10 12.03 -6.46 -8.54
CA VAL A 10 11.12 -5.70 -9.41
C VAL A 10 11.42 -4.20 -9.33
N TRP A 11 11.43 -3.63 -8.12
CA TRP A 11 11.62 -2.19 -7.92
C TRP A 11 12.94 -1.62 -8.45
N PRO A 12 14.08 -2.33 -8.41
CA PRO A 12 15.34 -1.79 -8.92
C PRO A 12 15.43 -1.76 -10.44
N LYS A 13 14.48 -2.38 -11.16
CA LYS A 13 14.45 -2.37 -12.63
C LYS A 13 14.23 -0.95 -13.11
N GLU A 14 15.04 -0.49 -14.05
CA GLU A 14 15.13 0.92 -14.46
C GLU A 14 13.76 1.53 -14.80
N GLN A 15 12.94 0.81 -15.58
CA GLN A 15 11.60 1.25 -15.97
C GLN A 15 10.64 1.42 -14.79
N ILE A 16 10.75 0.59 -13.76
CA ILE A 16 9.95 0.70 -12.54
C ILE A 16 10.50 1.81 -11.65
N LEU A 17 11.81 1.81 -11.43
CA LEU A 17 12.49 2.74 -10.55
C LEU A 17 12.29 4.19 -10.98
N SER A 18 12.29 4.45 -12.30
CA SER A 18 12.04 5.79 -12.85
C SER A 18 10.63 6.28 -12.50
N ILE A 19 9.61 5.42 -12.66
CA ILE A 19 8.22 5.75 -12.28
C ILE A 19 8.13 6.01 -10.77
N LEU A 20 8.66 5.10 -9.95
CA LEU A 20 8.59 5.20 -8.48
C LEU A 20 9.26 6.46 -7.93
N LYS A 21 10.28 6.99 -8.61
CA LYS A 21 11.01 8.19 -8.20
C LYS A 21 10.41 9.49 -8.71
N ASN A 22 9.84 9.49 -9.91
CA ASN A 22 9.53 10.72 -10.63
C ASN A 22 8.03 10.95 -10.86
N GLU A 23 7.22 9.90 -10.94
CA GLU A 23 5.82 9.99 -11.37
C GLU A 23 4.82 9.72 -10.23
N VAL A 24 5.27 9.18 -9.09
CA VAL A 24 4.41 8.86 -7.94
C VAL A 24 5.02 9.31 -6.61
N VAL A 25 4.16 9.49 -5.61
CA VAL A 25 4.57 9.59 -4.21
C VAL A 25 4.45 8.21 -3.56
N LEU A 26 5.58 7.59 -3.26
CA LEU A 26 5.61 6.27 -2.63
C LEU A 26 5.37 6.37 -1.12
N ILE A 27 4.34 5.70 -0.62
CA ILE A 27 3.98 5.65 0.82
C ILE A 27 4.04 4.20 1.30
N SER A 28 4.91 3.92 2.28
CA SER A 28 5.05 2.60 2.90
C SER A 28 4.24 2.50 4.20
N LEU A 29 3.17 1.69 4.18
CA LEU A 29 2.32 1.44 5.35
C LEU A 29 2.69 0.10 6.01
N TYR A 30 3.53 0.16 7.04
CA TYR A 30 3.97 -1.03 7.77
C TYR A 30 2.91 -1.51 8.75
N VAL A 31 2.36 -2.71 8.53
CA VAL A 31 1.30 -3.32 9.37
C VAL A 31 1.84 -3.95 10.66
N ASP A 32 3.14 -4.23 10.72
CA ASP A 32 3.86 -4.79 11.86
C ASP A 32 4.56 -3.72 12.72
N ASP A 33 4.38 -2.45 12.39
CA ASP A 33 4.97 -1.32 13.11
C ASP A 33 4.45 -1.23 14.55
N LYS A 34 5.39 -1.34 15.49
CA LYS A 34 5.15 -1.32 16.95
C LYS A 34 5.29 0.07 17.56
N ARG A 35 5.48 1.12 16.77
CA ARG A 35 5.46 2.49 17.30
C ARG A 35 4.06 2.79 17.85
N PRO A 36 3.95 3.31 19.08
CA PRO A 36 2.66 3.69 19.63
C PRO A 36 2.08 4.85 18.81
N LEU A 37 0.75 4.91 18.73
CA LEU A 37 0.08 6.11 18.27
C LEU A 37 0.32 7.25 19.28
N PRO A 38 0.29 8.51 18.83
CA PRO A 38 0.37 9.65 19.73
C PRO A 38 -0.69 9.57 20.84
N ALA A 39 -0.35 10.09 22.02
CA ALA A 39 -1.28 10.08 23.15
C ALA A 39 -2.58 10.83 22.78
N GLY A 40 -3.73 10.18 22.98
CA GLY A 40 -5.04 10.71 22.59
C GLY A 40 -5.50 10.37 21.16
N GLU A 41 -4.65 9.74 20.34
CA GLU A 41 -5.01 9.24 19.00
C GLU A 41 -5.34 7.74 18.98
N GLU A 42 -5.63 7.14 20.14
CA GLU A 42 -6.08 5.75 20.21
C GLU A 42 -7.43 5.62 19.47
N ILE A 43 -7.48 4.70 18.51
CA ILE A 43 -8.66 4.55 17.63
C ILE A 43 -9.44 3.33 18.09
N GLU A 44 -10.76 3.43 18.22
CA GLU A 44 -11.59 2.24 18.41
C GLU A 44 -11.64 1.42 17.12
N SER A 45 -11.41 0.11 17.24
CA SER A 45 -11.46 -0.80 16.12
C SER A 45 -12.89 -0.94 15.61
N LYS A 46 -13.10 -0.59 14.35
CA LYS A 46 -14.36 -0.82 13.62
C LYS A 46 -14.58 -2.31 13.33
N LEU A 47 -13.51 -3.10 13.28
CA LEU A 47 -13.56 -4.56 13.08
C LEU A 47 -13.84 -5.33 14.38
N ARG A 48 -13.45 -4.78 15.53
CA ARG A 48 -13.56 -5.45 16.84
C ARG A 48 -14.04 -4.44 17.88
N PRO A 49 -15.37 -4.29 18.07
CA PRO A 49 -15.93 -3.38 19.06
C PRO A 49 -15.29 -3.54 20.45
N GLY A 50 -14.96 -2.44 21.11
CA GLY A 50 -14.26 -2.45 22.41
C GLY A 50 -12.75 -2.70 22.36
N LYS A 51 -12.16 -3.01 21.20
CA LYS A 51 -10.70 -3.06 21.04
C LYS A 51 -10.17 -1.69 20.62
N GLN A 52 -9.19 -1.17 21.36
CA GLN A 52 -8.44 0.01 20.96
C GLN A 52 -7.19 -0.34 20.14
N LEU A 53 -6.95 0.42 19.08
CA LEU A 53 -5.71 0.42 18.32
C LEU A 53 -4.74 1.38 18.98
N LYS A 54 -3.58 0.84 19.40
CA LYS A 54 -2.55 1.57 20.14
C LYS A 54 -1.28 1.78 19.34
N TYR A 55 -1.12 1.06 18.23
CA TYR A 55 0.10 1.06 17.42
C TYR A 55 -0.18 1.41 15.96
N VAL A 56 0.81 2.04 15.33
CA VAL A 56 0.76 2.44 13.90
C VAL A 56 0.42 1.25 13.01
N GLY A 57 1.03 0.08 13.23
CA GLY A 57 0.76 -1.10 12.41
C GLY A 57 -0.68 -1.63 12.54
N GLN A 58 -1.26 -1.52 13.74
CA GLN A 58 -2.66 -1.90 13.96
C GLN A 58 -3.62 -0.98 13.18
N LYS A 59 -3.35 0.33 13.18
CA LYS A 59 -4.10 1.33 12.39
C LYS A 59 -4.08 0.97 10.90
N TRP A 60 -2.90 0.67 10.35
CA TRP A 60 -2.79 0.34 8.92
C TRP A 60 -3.35 -1.02 8.55
N SER A 61 -3.19 -2.03 9.41
CA SER A 61 -3.79 -3.35 9.21
C SER A 61 -5.32 -3.29 9.17
N GLU A 62 -5.92 -2.50 10.07
CA GLU A 62 -7.36 -2.29 10.08
C GLU A 62 -7.83 -1.50 8.86
N PHE A 63 -7.15 -0.42 8.51
CA PHE A 63 -7.44 0.35 7.30
C PHE A 63 -7.43 -0.53 6.04
N GLN A 64 -6.39 -1.35 5.86
CA GLN A 64 -6.27 -2.27 4.73
C GLN A 64 -7.47 -3.23 4.67
N THR A 65 -7.83 -3.81 5.81
CA THR A 65 -8.95 -4.77 5.91
C THR A 65 -10.30 -4.10 5.61
N ILE A 66 -10.52 -2.88 6.10
CA ILE A 66 -11.80 -2.18 5.92
C ILE A 66 -11.97 -1.71 4.48
N LYS A 67 -10.96 -1.00 3.95
CA LYS A 67 -11.01 -0.34 2.65
C LYS A 67 -10.87 -1.32 1.49
N TYR A 68 -9.91 -2.25 1.59
CA TYR A 68 -9.56 -3.14 0.49
C TYR A 68 -10.00 -4.59 0.67
N LYS A 69 -10.64 -4.93 1.81
CA LYS A 69 -11.02 -6.31 2.16
C LYS A 69 -9.84 -7.30 2.05
N ALA A 70 -8.63 -6.80 2.29
CA ALA A 70 -7.38 -7.53 2.15
C ALA A 70 -6.59 -7.51 3.47
N ASN A 71 -5.90 -8.61 3.76
CA ASN A 71 -5.07 -8.76 4.96
C ASN A 71 -3.67 -9.35 4.68
N ALA A 72 -3.33 -9.55 3.40
CA ALA A 72 -2.05 -10.09 2.96
C ALA A 72 -1.10 -8.97 2.53
N GLN A 73 0.21 -9.24 2.63
CA GLN A 73 1.28 -8.37 2.15
C GLN A 73 2.26 -9.17 1.27
N PRO A 74 2.82 -8.59 0.19
CA PRO A 74 2.68 -7.20 -0.24
C PRO A 74 1.30 -6.90 -0.85
N PHE A 75 0.90 -5.63 -0.76
CA PHE A 75 -0.33 -5.12 -1.35
C PHE A 75 -0.08 -3.69 -1.82
N TYR A 76 -0.18 -3.47 -3.13
CA TYR A 76 0.13 -2.20 -3.78
C TYR A 76 -1.14 -1.58 -4.33
N VAL A 77 -1.31 -0.29 -4.06
CA VAL A 77 -2.46 0.51 -4.49
C VAL A 77 -1.93 1.75 -5.19
N LEU A 78 -2.54 2.11 -6.31
CA LEU A 78 -2.40 3.44 -6.90
C LEU A 78 -3.70 4.19 -6.65
N SER A 79 -3.58 5.34 -5.99
CA SER A 79 -4.71 6.20 -5.68
C SER A 79 -4.46 7.63 -6.11
N ASP A 80 -5.53 8.36 -6.40
CA ASP A 80 -5.50 9.79 -6.68
C ASP A 80 -5.39 10.64 -5.39
N HIS A 81 -5.59 11.96 -5.54
CA HIS A 81 -5.54 12.92 -4.44
C HIS A 81 -6.73 12.82 -3.47
N GLU A 82 -7.84 12.20 -3.88
CA GLU A 82 -9.02 11.97 -3.06
C GLU A 82 -8.96 10.59 -2.37
N GLY A 83 -7.98 9.76 -2.76
CA GLY A 83 -7.75 8.44 -2.22
C GLY A 83 -8.56 7.36 -2.94
N GLU A 84 -9.17 7.67 -4.08
CA GLU A 84 -9.87 6.69 -4.90
C GLU A 84 -8.87 5.89 -5.75
N ASN A 85 -9.19 4.63 -6.00
CA ASN A 85 -8.28 3.74 -6.72
C ASN A 85 -8.25 4.09 -8.22
N LEU A 86 -7.05 4.26 -8.75
CA LEU A 86 -6.84 4.51 -10.19
C LEU A 86 -6.93 3.23 -11.03
N ILE A 87 -6.69 2.09 -10.39
CA ILE A 87 -6.72 0.74 -10.96
C ILE A 87 -6.88 -0.26 -9.80
N ASP A 88 -7.35 -1.47 -10.11
CA ASP A 88 -7.44 -2.54 -9.13
C ASP A 88 -6.08 -2.80 -8.43
N PRO A 89 -6.05 -2.89 -7.09
CA PRO A 89 -4.83 -3.17 -6.36
C PRO A 89 -4.21 -4.52 -6.72
N VAL A 90 -2.88 -4.62 -6.61
CA VAL A 90 -2.14 -5.87 -6.86
C VAL A 90 -1.39 -6.34 -5.62
N GLY A 91 -1.23 -7.66 -5.51
CA GLY A 91 -0.50 -8.29 -4.43
C GLY A 91 0.98 -8.53 -4.77
N TYR A 92 1.44 -9.76 -4.58
CA TYR A 92 2.77 -10.19 -5.00
C TYR A 92 2.81 -10.41 -6.51
N THR A 93 3.50 -9.50 -7.23
CA THR A 93 3.62 -9.51 -8.70
C THR A 93 5.10 -9.54 -9.10
N PRO A 94 5.77 -10.71 -9.06
CA PRO A 94 7.21 -10.80 -9.33
C PRO A 94 7.58 -10.60 -10.81
N ASP A 95 6.61 -10.65 -11.71
CA ASP A 95 6.80 -10.34 -13.11
C ASP A 95 6.96 -8.81 -13.29
N VAL A 96 8.09 -8.42 -13.87
CA VAL A 96 8.46 -7.01 -14.02
C VAL A 96 7.57 -6.31 -15.03
N GLU A 97 7.20 -6.97 -16.12
CA GLU A 97 6.39 -6.38 -17.18
C GLU A 97 4.93 -6.25 -16.75
N GLU A 98 4.42 -7.22 -15.99
CA GLU A 98 3.09 -7.15 -15.37
C GLU A 98 3.00 -5.95 -14.40
N TYR A 99 3.97 -5.81 -13.50
CA TYR A 99 3.99 -4.69 -12.54
C TYR A 99 4.18 -3.34 -13.23
N HIS A 100 5.03 -3.28 -14.27
CA HIS A 100 5.22 -2.08 -15.09
C HIS A 100 3.93 -1.66 -15.81
N SER A 101 3.25 -2.62 -16.42
CA SER A 101 1.98 -2.39 -17.13
C SER A 101 0.91 -1.87 -16.18
N TRP A 102 0.83 -2.44 -14.98
CA TRP A 102 -0.08 -1.98 -13.93
C TRP A 102 0.22 -0.52 -13.51
N LEU A 103 1.49 -0.18 -13.27
CA LEU A 103 1.90 1.20 -12.97
C LEU A 103 1.50 2.18 -14.06
N LYS A 104 1.78 1.85 -15.33
CA LYS A 104 1.45 2.73 -16.45
C LYS A 104 -0.06 2.91 -16.63
N ALA A 105 -0.84 1.84 -16.45
CA ALA A 105 -2.29 1.90 -16.54
C ALA A 105 -2.90 2.79 -15.44
N GLY A 106 -2.44 2.66 -14.20
CA GLY A 106 -2.88 3.53 -13.11
C GLY A 106 -2.53 5.00 -13.35
N LEU A 107 -1.29 5.29 -13.78
CA LEU A 107 -0.86 6.66 -14.12
C LEU A 107 -1.66 7.26 -15.29
N ALA A 108 -2.03 6.45 -16.28
CA ALA A 108 -2.87 6.91 -17.39
C ALA A 108 -4.29 7.27 -16.93
N ASN A 109 -4.83 6.57 -15.93
CA ASN A 109 -6.14 6.89 -15.37
C ASN A 109 -6.13 8.14 -14.48
N PHE A 110 -4.99 8.50 -13.89
CA PHE A 110 -4.85 9.74 -13.12
C PHE A 110 -4.90 11.01 -13.98
N LYS A 111 -4.47 10.91 -15.24
CA LYS A 111 -4.38 12.04 -16.18
C LYS A 111 -5.66 12.27 -16.99
N LYS A 112 -6.72 11.51 -16.73
CA LYS A 112 -8.04 11.66 -17.37
C LYS A 112 -8.88 12.65 -16.59
#